data_AF-A0A255ZHA1-F1
#
_entry.id   AF-A0A255ZHA1-F1
#
_cell.length_a   1.000
_cell.length_b   1.000
_cell.length_c   1.000
_cell.angle_alpha   90.00
_cell.angle_beta   90.00
_cell.angle_gamma   90.00
#
_symmetry.space_group_name_H-M   'P 1'
#
loop_
_entity.id
_entity.type
_entity.pdbx_description
1 polymer ?
#
loop_
_entity_poly.entity_id
_entity_poly.type
_entity_poly.pdbx_seq_one_letter_code
_entity_poly.pdbx_strand_id
1 'polypeptide(L)'
;MVAITATNSASPSLQATLSKARIEQARREADSAEARASDLRAQADDAEREAQDKNQTARSLSAAGQAKDSTYTSAFRRPSSEVPPATQNFLERMYTTASPKFAASGNPLKQDGDTPPVLNSQGQSTGRILDVRA
;
A
#
# COMPACT_ATOMS: atom_id res chain seq x y z
N MET A 1 -71.01 -64.73 4.23
CA MET A 1 -70.07 -64.06 3.30
C MET A 1 -68.66 -64.43 3.74
N VAL A 2 -67.91 -65.15 2.89
CA VAL A 2 -66.58 -65.70 3.18
C VAL A 2 -65.54 -64.63 2.90
N ALA A 3 -64.77 -64.25 3.92
CA ALA A 3 -63.64 -63.35 3.78
C ALA A 3 -62.49 -64.09 3.08
N ILE A 4 -62.19 -63.65 1.85
CA ILE A 4 -60.98 -64.05 1.13
C ILE A 4 -59.80 -63.43 1.91
N THR A 5 -59.23 -64.22 2.81
CA THR A 5 -57.98 -63.86 3.49
C THR A 5 -56.87 -63.98 2.47
N ALA A 6 -56.28 -62.84 2.12
CA ALA A 6 -55.17 -62.77 1.18
C ALA A 6 -54.01 -63.65 1.66
N THR A 7 -53.62 -64.60 0.82
CA THR A 7 -52.47 -65.48 0.96
C THR A 7 -51.19 -64.65 1.16
N ASN A 8 -50.75 -64.56 2.41
CA ASN A 8 -49.48 -63.94 2.80
C ASN A 8 -48.32 -64.90 2.47
N SER A 9 -48.02 -65.09 1.17
CA SER A 9 -46.92 -65.94 0.71
C SER A 9 -45.77 -65.10 0.11
N ALA A 10 -45.36 -64.05 0.82
CA ALA A 10 -44.06 -63.43 0.56
C ALA A 10 -43.00 -64.27 1.27
N SER A 11 -42.37 -65.20 0.55
CA SER A 11 -41.32 -66.08 1.04
C SER A 11 -40.22 -65.29 1.77
N PRO A 12 -39.75 -65.72 2.97
CA PRO A 12 -38.73 -65.01 3.77
C PRO A 12 -37.47 -64.61 3.00
N SER A 13 -37.12 -65.34 1.94
CA SER A 13 -35.99 -65.09 1.04
C SER A 13 -36.10 -63.78 0.23
N LEU A 14 -37.30 -63.37 -0.18
CA LEU A 14 -37.49 -62.11 -0.91
C LEU A 14 -37.34 -60.89 0.02
N GLN A 15 -37.85 -60.97 1.24
CA GLN A 15 -37.67 -59.93 2.26
C GLN A 15 -36.19 -59.78 2.65
N ALA A 16 -35.48 -60.90 2.83
CA ALA A 16 -34.05 -60.90 3.10
C ALA A 16 -33.24 -60.24 1.97
N THR A 17 -33.56 -60.55 0.71
CA THR A 17 -32.88 -59.97 -0.46
C THR A 17 -33.08 -58.45 -0.56
N LEU A 18 -34.31 -57.98 -0.30
CA LEU A 18 -34.66 -56.56 -0.33
C LEU A 18 -33.98 -55.80 0.83
N SER A 19 -33.89 -56.41 2.03
CA SER A 19 -33.16 -55.83 3.15
C SER A 19 -31.66 -55.71 2.88
N LYS A 20 -31.06 -56.74 2.26
CA LYS A 20 -29.64 -56.73 1.86
C LYS A 20 -29.36 -55.64 0.83
N ALA A 21 -30.22 -55.50 -0.18
CA ALA A 21 -30.10 -54.45 -1.19
C ALA A 21 -30.13 -53.04 -0.56
N ARG A 22 -31.03 -52.80 0.41
CA ARG A 22 -31.09 -51.53 1.15
C ARG A 22 -29.83 -51.25 1.97
N ILE A 23 -29.27 -52.27 2.62
CA ILE A 23 -28.01 -52.13 3.38
C ILE A 23 -26.84 -51.83 2.45
N GLU A 24 -26.75 -52.51 1.31
CA GLU A 24 -25.70 -52.25 0.32
C GLU A 24 -25.83 -50.87 -0.34
N GLN A 25 -27.05 -50.38 -0.53
CA GLN A 25 -27.29 -49.00 -0.97
C GLN A 25 -26.85 -48.00 0.10
N ALA A 26 -27.29 -48.19 1.35
CA ALA A 26 -26.93 -47.32 2.46
C ALA A 26 -25.42 -47.26 2.71
N ARG A 27 -24.71 -48.39 2.54
CA ARG A 27 -23.23 -48.42 2.60
C ARG A 27 -22.60 -47.57 1.52
N ARG A 28 -23.01 -47.73 0.26
CA ARG A 28 -22.50 -46.91 -0.84
C ARG A 28 -22.76 -45.41 -0.64
N GLU A 29 -23.94 -45.07 -0.13
CA GLU A 29 -24.29 -43.68 0.20
C GLU A 29 -23.39 -43.15 1.33
N ALA A 30 -23.19 -43.92 2.40
CA ALA A 30 -22.31 -43.58 3.50
C ALA A 30 -20.85 -43.40 3.06
N ASP A 31 -20.30 -44.33 2.27
CA ASP A 31 -18.94 -44.25 1.72
C ASP A 31 -18.77 -42.99 0.86
N SER A 32 -19.79 -42.65 0.05
CA SER A 32 -19.78 -41.43 -0.75
C SER A 32 -19.86 -40.15 0.09
N ALA A 33 -20.57 -40.20 1.22
CA ALA A 33 -20.69 -39.07 2.13
C ALA A 33 -19.40 -38.87 2.92
N GLU A 34 -18.75 -39.96 3.34
CA GLU A 34 -17.45 -39.92 4.02
C GLU A 34 -16.35 -39.37 3.11
N ALA A 35 -16.30 -39.80 1.85
CA ALA A 35 -15.37 -39.25 0.86
C ALA A 35 -15.56 -37.73 0.69
N ARG A 36 -16.81 -37.27 0.50
CA ARG A 36 -17.11 -35.83 0.39
C ARG A 36 -16.75 -35.07 1.67
N ALA A 37 -17.01 -35.64 2.85
CA ALA A 37 -16.66 -35.01 4.11
C ALA A 37 -15.14 -34.89 4.29
N SER A 38 -14.38 -35.91 3.87
CA SER A 38 -12.92 -35.89 3.85
C SER A 38 -12.40 -34.81 2.91
N ASP A 39 -12.94 -34.72 1.69
CA ASP A 39 -12.54 -33.70 0.72
C ASP A 39 -12.83 -32.29 1.23
N LEU A 40 -14.00 -32.07 1.84
CA LEU A 40 -14.37 -30.78 2.42
C LEU A 40 -13.47 -30.39 3.59
N ARG A 41 -13.07 -31.36 4.43
CA ARG A 41 -12.10 -31.11 5.50
C ARG A 41 -10.74 -30.73 4.95
N ALA A 42 -10.24 -31.46 3.94
CA ALA A 42 -8.98 -31.12 3.30
C ALA A 42 -9.00 -29.70 2.69
N GLN A 43 -10.09 -29.34 2.01
CA GLN A 43 -10.28 -27.98 1.47
C GLN A 43 -10.32 -26.91 2.56
N ALA A 44 -10.96 -27.20 3.70
CA ALA A 44 -11.01 -26.29 4.83
C ALA A 44 -9.63 -26.09 5.46
N ASP A 45 -8.86 -27.17 5.65
CA ASP A 45 -7.51 -27.12 6.19
C ASP A 45 -6.57 -26.31 5.28
N ASP A 46 -6.67 -26.49 3.96
CA ASP A 46 -5.86 -25.74 3.00
C ASP A 46 -6.25 -24.25 2.97
N ALA A 47 -7.55 -23.94 3.01
CA ALA A 47 -8.03 -22.57 3.09
C ALA A 47 -7.60 -21.89 4.41
N GLU A 48 -7.59 -22.62 5.52
CA GLU A 48 -7.13 -22.11 6.81
C GLU A 48 -5.62 -21.79 6.76
N ARG A 49 -4.80 -22.68 6.20
CA ARG A 49 -3.36 -22.42 6.00
C ARG A 49 -3.14 -21.17 5.14
N GLU A 50 -3.84 -21.07 4.01
CA GLU A 50 -3.73 -19.90 3.13
C GLU A 50 -4.14 -18.60 3.84
N ALA A 51 -5.19 -18.64 4.65
CA ALA A 51 -5.63 -17.49 5.45
C ALA A 51 -4.60 -17.09 6.51
N GLN A 52 -3.97 -18.07 7.17
CA GLN A 52 -2.89 -17.81 8.14
C GLN A 52 -1.67 -17.18 7.45
N ASP A 53 -1.24 -17.70 6.31
CA ASP A 53 -0.12 -17.16 5.51
C ASP A 53 -0.39 -15.72 5.06
N LYS A 54 -1.60 -15.46 4.54
CA LYS A 54 -2.03 -14.11 4.13
C LYS A 54 -2.07 -13.15 5.32
N ASN A 55 -2.54 -13.59 6.48
CA ASN A 55 -2.56 -12.77 7.69
C ASN A 55 -1.15 -12.45 8.18
N GLN A 56 -0.23 -13.42 8.18
CA GLN A 56 1.16 -13.19 8.55
C GLN A 56 1.85 -12.21 7.57
N THR A 57 1.57 -12.37 6.28
CA THR A 57 2.03 -11.47 5.22
C THR A 57 1.46 -10.06 5.41
N ALA A 58 0.16 -9.91 5.67
CA ALA A 58 -0.44 -8.61 5.94
C ALA A 58 0.17 -7.92 7.17
N ARG A 59 0.44 -8.68 8.25
CA ARG A 59 1.13 -8.16 9.45
C ARG A 59 2.56 -7.71 9.14
N SER A 60 3.31 -8.49 8.37
CA SER A 60 4.70 -8.13 8.00
C SER A 60 4.74 -6.91 7.08
N LEU A 61 3.85 -6.82 6.09
CA LEU A 61 3.71 -5.62 5.24
C LEU A 61 3.27 -4.40 6.04
N SER A 62 2.33 -4.55 6.99
CA SER A 62 1.89 -3.45 7.85
C SER A 62 3.05 -2.93 8.71
N ALA A 63 3.82 -3.82 9.32
CA ALA A 63 5.02 -3.45 10.09
C ALA A 63 6.08 -2.77 9.21
N ALA A 64 6.33 -3.30 8.00
CA ALA A 64 7.25 -2.70 7.05
C ALA A 64 6.78 -1.33 6.53
N GLY A 65 5.47 -1.16 6.33
CA GLY A 65 4.86 0.11 5.94
C GLY A 65 5.03 1.19 7.01
N GLN A 66 4.81 0.87 8.28
CA GLN A 66 5.05 1.80 9.39
C GLN A 66 6.52 2.21 9.52
N ALA A 67 7.47 1.29 9.29
CA ALA A 67 8.89 1.61 9.31
C ALA A 67 9.31 2.54 8.14
N LYS A 68 8.71 2.36 6.95
CA LYS A 68 8.97 3.22 5.78
C LYS A 68 8.38 4.62 5.94
N ASP A 69 7.18 4.74 6.50
CA ASP A 69 6.56 6.05 6.76
C ASP A 69 7.30 6.86 7.84
N SER A 70 7.93 6.22 8.83
CA SER A 70 8.70 6.96 9.84
C SER A 70 9.86 7.77 9.27
N THR A 71 10.41 7.39 8.11
CA THR A 71 11.57 8.08 7.50
C THR A 71 11.15 9.33 6.73
N TYR A 72 9.93 9.36 6.17
CA TYR A 72 9.41 10.50 5.43
C TYR A 72 8.49 11.39 6.28
N THR A 73 7.79 10.84 7.28
CA THR A 73 6.94 11.63 8.19
C THR A 73 7.75 12.47 9.19
N SER A 74 8.99 12.10 9.50
CA SER A 74 9.92 12.96 10.27
C SER A 74 10.30 14.23 9.52
N ALA A 75 10.27 14.22 8.19
CA ALA A 75 10.49 15.42 7.37
C ALA A 75 9.27 16.36 7.39
N PHE A 76 8.04 15.82 7.48
CA PHE A 76 6.81 16.60 7.55
C PHE A 76 6.41 17.06 8.96
N ARG A 77 6.90 16.40 10.02
CA ARG A 77 6.70 16.81 11.43
C ARG A 77 7.61 17.93 11.93
N ARG A 78 8.37 18.61 11.06
CA ARG A 78 8.98 19.92 11.38
C ARG A 78 8.04 21.05 10.96
N PRO A 79 7.12 21.53 11.82
CA PRO A 79 6.52 22.83 11.64
C PRO A 79 7.54 23.89 12.10
N SER A 80 8.51 24.21 11.25
CA SER A 80 9.16 25.51 11.24
C SER A 80 9.92 25.65 9.94
N SER A 81 9.25 26.24 8.96
CA SER A 81 9.92 27.05 7.96
C SER A 81 10.55 28.25 8.68
N GLU A 82 11.64 28.01 9.40
CA GLU A 82 12.56 29.06 9.80
C GLU A 82 13.52 29.23 8.63
N VAL A 83 13.02 29.82 7.54
CA VAL A 83 13.91 30.54 6.63
C VAL A 83 14.60 31.56 7.53
N PRO A 84 15.92 31.46 7.78
CA PRO A 84 16.60 32.35 8.71
C PRO A 84 16.26 33.80 8.33
N PRO A 85 16.10 34.72 9.28
CA PRO A 85 15.75 36.11 8.97
C PRO A 85 16.72 36.72 7.95
N ALA A 86 17.97 36.25 7.89
CA ALA A 86 18.94 36.61 6.85
C ALA A 86 18.50 36.24 5.42
N THR A 87 17.88 35.08 5.23
CA THR A 87 17.40 34.61 3.93
C THR A 87 16.10 35.31 3.53
N GLN A 88 15.23 35.65 4.49
CA GLN A 88 14.05 36.49 4.22
C GLN A 88 14.47 37.92 3.82
N ASN A 89 15.42 38.52 4.54
CA ASN A 89 16.02 39.80 4.20
C ASN A 89 16.71 39.77 2.83
N PHE A 90 17.38 38.67 2.48
CA PHE A 90 18.00 38.50 1.18
C PHE A 90 16.96 38.48 0.06
N LEU A 91 15.87 37.72 0.21
CA LEU A 91 14.79 37.66 -0.77
C LEU A 91 14.07 38.99 -0.91
N GLU A 92 13.86 39.72 0.19
CA GLU A 92 13.27 41.05 0.19
C GLU A 92 14.17 42.09 -0.50
N ARG A 93 15.49 42.03 -0.26
CA ARG A 93 16.47 42.86 -0.98
C ARG A 93 16.51 42.51 -2.47
N MET A 94 16.46 41.23 -2.83
CA MET A 94 16.49 40.83 -4.23
C MET A 94 15.21 41.28 -4.95
N TYR A 95 14.05 41.15 -4.31
CA TYR A 95 12.77 41.61 -4.86
C TYR A 95 12.71 43.14 -5.01
N THR A 96 13.18 43.89 -4.00
CA THR A 96 13.24 45.36 -4.09
C THR A 96 14.20 45.81 -5.20
N THR A 97 15.37 45.17 -5.32
CA THR A 97 16.37 45.48 -6.36
C THR A 97 15.91 45.08 -7.76
N ALA A 98 15.23 43.94 -7.91
CA ALA A 98 14.74 43.44 -9.20
C ALA A 98 13.39 44.03 -9.61
N SER A 99 12.68 44.72 -8.70
CA SER A 99 11.41 45.32 -9.02
C SER A 99 11.61 46.48 -10.02
N PRO A 100 10.89 46.49 -11.16
CA PRO A 100 11.06 47.48 -12.22
C PRO A 100 10.72 48.92 -11.79
N LYS A 101 10.15 49.12 -10.59
CA LYS A 101 9.87 50.44 -10.02
C LYS A 101 11.13 51.21 -9.58
N PHE A 102 12.24 50.54 -9.30
CA PHE A 102 13.54 51.18 -9.00
C PHE A 102 14.43 51.40 -10.23
N ALA A 103 14.13 50.76 -11.36
CA ALA A 103 14.79 51.05 -12.63
C ALA A 103 14.52 52.49 -13.12
N ALA A 104 13.41 53.10 -12.67
CA ALA A 104 13.02 54.46 -13.04
C ALA A 104 13.77 55.56 -12.26
N SER A 105 14.36 55.27 -11.09
CA SER A 105 15.05 56.26 -10.25
C SER A 105 16.59 56.23 -10.36
N GLY A 106 17.13 55.58 -11.40
CA GLY A 106 18.56 55.43 -11.61
C GLY A 106 19.08 54.16 -10.94
N ASN A 107 19.32 53.15 -11.78
CA ASN A 107 19.88 51.87 -11.41
C ASN A 107 21.25 52.06 -10.69
N PRO A 108 21.45 51.54 -9.46
CA PRO A 108 22.74 51.59 -8.78
C PRO A 108 23.80 50.70 -9.43
N LEU A 109 23.42 49.84 -10.38
CA LEU A 109 24.32 49.10 -11.26
C LEU A 109 24.86 50.02 -12.37
N LYS A 110 25.41 51.19 -12.00
CA LYS A 110 26.10 52.04 -12.97
C LYS A 110 27.32 51.30 -13.47
N GLN A 111 27.39 51.25 -14.80
CA GLN A 111 28.34 50.53 -15.63
C GLN A 111 29.67 51.28 -15.68
N ASP A 112 30.22 51.66 -14.53
CA ASP A 112 31.47 52.42 -14.50
C ASP A 112 32.63 51.43 -14.59
N GLY A 113 33.35 51.44 -15.73
CA GLY A 113 34.51 50.57 -16.00
C GLY A 113 35.68 50.71 -15.02
N ASP A 114 35.61 51.72 -14.14
CA ASP A 114 36.56 52.01 -13.07
C ASP A 114 36.15 51.44 -11.68
N THR A 115 35.06 50.67 -11.61
CA THR A 115 34.60 50.12 -10.32
C THR A 115 35.59 49.08 -9.78
N PRO A 116 36.04 49.19 -8.50
CA PRO A 116 36.99 48.25 -7.92
C PRO A 116 36.40 46.83 -7.92
N PRO A 117 37.22 45.80 -8.16
CA PRO A 117 36.74 44.44 -8.29
C PRO A 117 36.17 43.94 -6.96
N VAL A 118 35.18 43.05 -7.05
CA VAL A 118 34.52 42.50 -5.87
C VAL A 118 35.53 41.65 -5.09
N LEU A 119 35.65 41.90 -3.79
CA LEU A 119 36.55 41.17 -2.89
C LEU A 119 35.74 40.16 -2.05
N ASN A 120 36.30 38.99 -1.78
CA ASN A 120 35.74 38.05 -0.81
C ASN A 120 36.01 38.51 0.63
N SER A 121 35.43 37.80 1.62
CA SER A 121 35.65 38.05 3.05
C SER A 121 37.10 37.90 3.52
N GLN A 122 37.98 37.38 2.66
CA GLN A 122 39.41 37.22 2.88
C GLN A 122 40.24 38.29 2.14
N GLY A 123 39.58 39.27 1.52
CA GLY A 123 40.22 40.38 0.80
C GLY A 123 40.76 40.03 -0.59
N GLN A 124 40.44 38.84 -1.12
CA GLN A 124 40.87 38.41 -2.45
C GLN A 124 39.86 38.81 -3.52
N SER A 125 40.34 39.30 -4.67
CA SER A 125 39.47 39.68 -5.79
C SER A 125 38.81 38.46 -6.45
N THR A 126 37.47 38.45 -6.49
CA THR A 126 36.66 37.39 -7.11
C THR A 126 36.17 37.76 -8.51
N GLY A 127 36.66 38.85 -9.09
CA GLY A 127 36.33 39.29 -10.46
C GLY A 127 35.50 40.59 -10.53
N ARG A 128 35.09 40.93 -11.75
CA ARG A 128 34.29 42.11 -12.08
C ARG A 128 32.96 41.69 -12.69
N ILE A 129 31.89 42.40 -12.36
CA ILE A 129 30.58 42.18 -12.99
C ILE A 129 30.54 43.03 -14.26
N LEU A 130 30.50 42.38 -15.41
CA LEU A 130 30.35 43.02 -16.72
C LEU A 130 28.94 42.73 -17.24
N ASP A 131 28.21 43.76 -17.66
CA ASP A 131 26.94 43.57 -18.38
C ASP A 131 27.26 43.16 -19.83
N VAL A 132 26.79 41.97 -20.23
CA VAL A 132 27.06 41.35 -21.55
C VAL A 132 26.00 41.70 -22.60
N ARG A 133 25.21 42.74 -22.38
CA ARG A 133 24.29 43.26 -23.40
C ARG A 133 25.07 44.07 -24.45
N ALA A 134 25.34 43.43 -25.58
CA ALA A 134 25.68 44.07 -26.85
C ALA A 134 24.41 44.53 -27.58
#